data_AF-A0A0P6XB73-F1
#
_entry.id   AF-A0A0P6XB73-F1
#
_cell.length_a   1.000
_cell.length_b   1.000
_cell.length_c   1.000
_cell.angle_alpha   90.00
_cell.angle_beta   90.00
_cell.angle_gamma   90.00
#
_symmetry.space_group_name_H-M   'P 1'
#
loop_
_entity.id
_entity.type
_entity.pdbx_description
1 polymer ?
#
loop_
_entity_poly.entity_id
_entity_poly.type
_entity_poly.pdbx_seq_one_letter_code
_entity_poly.pdbx_strand_id
1 'polypeptide(L)'
;MCYGKQARANYFAVRDVSAFEAWCTSLGMRVHSNPHQNPGLVSVFFENGVPMDTRDTTGKYHELDFFQELAPHLADNQVAIILEVGIEDDYLCAYGVAMNADGEMREITLESIYELAQEIAPTQAEIIRAEY
;
A
#
# COMPACT_ATOMS: atom_id res chain seq x y z
N MET A 1 0.66 -16.71 -3.85
CA MET A 1 -0.23 -15.87 -3.02
C MET A 1 0.39 -15.74 -1.64
N CYS A 2 0.81 -14.53 -1.24
CA CYS A 2 1.38 -14.29 0.08
C CYS A 2 0.31 -14.33 1.19
N TYR A 3 0.63 -14.99 2.30
CA TYR A 3 -0.18 -15.17 3.49
C TYR A 3 0.27 -14.24 4.62
N GLY A 4 -0.59 -14.09 5.64
CA GLY A 4 -0.27 -13.31 6.84
C GLY A 4 0.01 -11.83 6.56
N LYS A 5 -0.59 -11.28 5.51
CA LYS A 5 -0.29 -9.94 5.01
C LYS A 5 -0.76 -8.88 5.99
N GLN A 6 0.14 -7.94 6.30
CA GLN A 6 -0.19 -6.72 7.02
C GLN A 6 0.23 -5.53 6.18
N ALA A 7 -0.62 -4.51 6.15
CA ALA A 7 -0.27 -3.26 5.52
C ALA A 7 -0.60 -2.06 6.40
N ARG A 8 0.07 -0.95 6.14
CA ARG A 8 -0.19 0.34 6.76
C ARG A 8 0.12 1.48 5.82
N ALA A 9 -0.53 2.61 6.06
CA ALA A 9 -0.19 3.86 5.41
C ALA A 9 0.72 4.76 6.28
N ASN A 10 1.34 5.77 5.67
CA ASN A 10 1.73 6.98 6.39
C ASN A 10 0.49 7.79 6.84
N TYR A 11 0.71 8.93 7.49
CA TYR A 11 -0.35 9.94 7.67
C TYR A 11 -0.40 10.87 6.46
N PHE A 12 -1.60 11.14 5.96
CA PHE A 12 -1.88 12.05 4.85
C PHE A 12 -3.23 12.75 5.04
N ALA A 13 -3.44 13.88 4.35
CA ALA A 13 -4.75 14.55 4.33
C ALA A 13 -5.64 14.01 3.20
N VAL A 14 -6.95 13.97 3.46
CA VAL A 14 -7.98 13.59 2.49
C VAL A 14 -8.92 14.76 2.24
N ARG A 15 -9.59 14.75 1.09
CA ARG A 15 -10.55 15.80 0.70
C ARG A 15 -11.78 15.84 1.62
N ASP A 16 -12.27 14.65 2.00
CA ASP A 16 -13.43 14.45 2.86
C ASP A 16 -13.17 13.25 3.77
N VAL A 17 -12.99 13.50 5.06
CA VAL A 17 -12.68 12.47 6.06
C VAL A 17 -13.84 11.49 6.23
N SER A 18 -15.08 11.97 6.23
CA SER A 18 -16.25 11.11 6.44
C SER A 18 -16.49 10.18 5.24
N ALA A 19 -16.35 10.70 4.02
CA ALA A 19 -16.43 9.87 2.81
C ALA A 19 -15.30 8.84 2.75
N PHE A 20 -14.09 9.23 3.15
CA PHE A 20 -12.93 8.33 3.20
C PHE A 20 -13.10 7.22 4.24
N GLU A 21 -13.58 7.55 5.45
CA GLU A 21 -13.85 6.56 6.50
C GLU A 21 -14.93 5.56 6.08
N ALA A 22 -15.98 6.02 5.39
CA ALA A 22 -17.02 5.14 4.86
C ALA A 22 -16.48 4.17 3.80
N TRP A 23 -15.67 4.68 2.85
CA TRP A 23 -14.99 3.84 1.86
C TRP A 23 -14.06 2.82 2.51
N CYS A 24 -13.22 3.25 3.46
CA CYS A 24 -12.35 2.36 4.21
C CYS A 24 -13.11 1.25 4.93
N THR A 25 -14.20 1.61 5.61
CA THR A 25 -15.05 0.66 6.34
C THR A 25 -15.68 -0.36 5.39
N SER A 26 -16.09 0.06 4.19
CA SER A 26 -16.66 -0.84 3.17
C SER A 26 -15.67 -1.90 2.68
N LEU A 27 -14.37 -1.60 2.75
CA LEU A 27 -13.27 -2.50 2.41
C LEU A 27 -12.70 -3.26 3.61
N GLY A 28 -13.29 -3.11 4.81
CA GLY A 28 -12.80 -3.74 6.04
C GLY A 28 -11.49 -3.15 6.56
N MET A 29 -11.15 -1.93 6.15
CA MET A 29 -9.95 -1.23 6.62
C MET A 29 -10.27 -0.33 7.81
N ARG A 30 -9.27 -0.11 8.67
CA ARG A 30 -9.41 0.76 9.84
C ARG A 30 -8.67 2.08 9.64
N VAL A 31 -9.42 3.18 9.66
CA VAL A 31 -8.85 4.53 9.68
C VAL A 31 -8.34 4.84 11.09
N HIS A 32 -7.17 5.46 11.15
CA HIS A 32 -6.55 5.95 12.37
C HIS A 32 -6.25 7.44 12.24
N SER A 33 -6.57 8.21 13.26
CA SER A 33 -6.24 9.64 13.36
C SER A 33 -5.58 9.91 14.71
N ASN A 34 -4.68 10.89 14.74
CA ASN A 34 -4.09 11.38 15.99
C ASN A 34 -4.13 12.90 15.98
N PRO A 35 -5.23 13.53 16.44
CA PRO A 35 -5.40 14.98 16.34
C PRO A 35 -4.40 15.78 17.18
N HIS A 36 -3.74 15.16 18.16
CA HIS A 36 -2.74 15.82 19.00
C HIS A 36 -1.37 15.93 18.31
N GLN A 37 -0.97 14.91 17.56
CA GLN A 37 0.32 14.87 16.87
C GLN A 37 0.22 15.27 15.40
N ASN A 38 -0.90 14.92 14.74
CA ASN A 38 -1.14 15.03 13.31
C ASN A 38 -2.55 15.58 13.03
N PRO A 39 -2.85 16.82 13.42
CA PRO A 39 -4.19 17.40 13.24
C PRO A 39 -4.57 17.43 11.75
N GLY A 40 -5.78 16.92 11.43
CA GLY A 40 -6.31 16.89 10.07
C GLY A 40 -5.74 15.80 9.16
N LEU A 41 -4.89 14.90 9.68
CA LEU A 41 -4.35 13.78 8.91
C LEU A 41 -4.95 12.45 9.36
N VAL A 42 -5.04 11.53 8.41
CA VAL A 42 -5.49 10.15 8.60
C VAL A 42 -4.43 9.17 8.14
N SER A 43 -4.48 7.95 8.67
CA SER A 43 -3.71 6.80 8.24
C SER A 43 -4.63 5.58 8.18
N VAL A 44 -4.23 4.55 7.45
CA VAL A 44 -5.03 3.32 7.29
C VAL A 44 -4.19 2.12 7.71
N PHE A 45 -4.81 1.21 8.45
CA PHE A 45 -4.26 -0.10 8.79
C PHE A 45 -5.10 -1.19 8.15
N PHE A 46 -4.42 -2.22 7.67
CA PHE A 46 -4.99 -3.32 6.90
C PHE A 46 -4.73 -4.63 7.62
N GLU A 47 -5.79 -5.35 7.99
CA GLU A 47 -5.65 -6.62 8.72
C GLU A 47 -5.33 -7.81 7.80
N ASN A 48 -5.65 -7.70 6.51
CA ASN A 48 -5.47 -8.77 5.51
C ASN A 48 -4.72 -8.29 4.26
N GLY A 49 -3.84 -7.31 4.43
CA GLY A 49 -3.17 -6.61 3.33
C GLY A 49 -4.10 -5.68 2.56
N VAL A 50 -3.56 -5.06 1.51
CA VAL A 50 -4.25 -4.18 0.59
C VAL A 50 -5.35 -4.96 -0.15
N PRO A 51 -6.60 -4.49 -0.14
CA PRO A 51 -7.71 -5.13 -0.83
C PRO A 51 -7.46 -5.20 -2.34
N MET A 52 -7.72 -6.36 -2.95
CA MET A 52 -7.63 -6.57 -4.40
C MET A 52 -8.99 -6.85 -5.04
N ASP A 53 -10.02 -7.03 -4.21
CA ASP A 53 -11.39 -7.27 -4.63
C ASP A 53 -12.38 -6.62 -3.67
N THR A 54 -13.60 -6.43 -4.17
CA THR A 54 -14.77 -6.07 -3.37
C THR A 54 -15.88 -7.09 -3.60
N ARG A 55 -16.86 -7.10 -2.70
CA ARG A 55 -18.02 -7.99 -2.79
C ARG A 55 -19.32 -7.19 -2.86
N ASP A 56 -20.13 -7.46 -3.87
CA ASP A 56 -21.45 -6.81 -3.99
C ASP A 56 -22.51 -7.45 -3.07
N THR A 57 -23.72 -6.89 -3.09
CA THR A 57 -24.85 -7.34 -2.27
C THR A 57 -25.36 -8.74 -2.63
N THR A 58 -25.05 -9.24 -3.84
CA THR A 58 -25.35 -10.61 -4.27
C THR A 58 -24.28 -11.61 -3.83
N GLY A 59 -23.16 -11.09 -3.32
CA GLY A 59 -22.03 -11.86 -2.87
C GLY A 59 -21.00 -12.16 -3.96
N LYS A 60 -21.10 -11.53 -5.14
CA LYS A 60 -20.15 -11.69 -6.24
C LYS A 60 -18.93 -10.79 -6.03
N TYR A 61 -17.75 -11.33 -6.33
CA TYR A 61 -16.49 -10.59 -6.30
C TYR A 61 -16.28 -9.74 -7.55
N HIS A 62 -15.74 -8.55 -7.35
CA HIS A 62 -15.31 -7.63 -8.39
C HIS A 62 -13.85 -7.23 -8.15
N GLU A 63 -13.08 -7.12 -9.21
CA GLU A 63 -11.70 -6.63 -9.14
C GLU A 63 -11.67 -5.19 -8.63
N LEU A 64 -10.71 -4.89 -7.77
CA LEU A 64 -10.52 -3.59 -7.18
C LEU A 64 -9.11 -3.09 -7.49
N ASP A 65 -9.02 -1.97 -8.20
CA ASP A 65 -7.78 -1.21 -8.30
C ASP A 65 -7.71 -0.25 -7.10
N PHE A 66 -7.22 -0.76 -5.98
CA PHE A 66 -7.19 -0.03 -4.71
C PHE A 66 -6.52 1.34 -4.83
N PHE A 67 -5.41 1.41 -5.57
CA PHE A 67 -4.65 2.65 -5.69
C PHE A 67 -5.41 3.68 -6.54
N GLN A 68 -5.97 3.26 -7.68
CA GLN A 68 -6.81 4.16 -8.47
C GLN A 68 -8.05 4.63 -7.70
N GLU A 69 -8.65 3.79 -6.86
CA GLU A 69 -9.76 4.21 -5.99
C GLU A 69 -9.33 5.13 -4.83
N LEU A 70 -8.12 4.98 -4.30
CA LEU A 70 -7.59 5.83 -3.23
C LEU A 70 -7.27 7.25 -3.74
N ALA A 71 -6.75 7.40 -4.95
CA ALA A 71 -6.33 8.69 -5.52
C ALA A 71 -7.37 9.83 -5.38
N PRO A 72 -8.66 9.65 -5.75
CA PRO A 72 -9.67 10.71 -5.62
C PRO A 72 -9.98 11.12 -4.17
N HIS A 73 -9.62 10.31 -3.17
CA HIS A 73 -9.76 10.68 -1.76
C HIS A 73 -8.64 11.60 -1.27
N LEU A 74 -7.46 11.56 -1.88
CA LEU A 74 -6.30 12.34 -1.43
C LEU A 74 -6.51 13.83 -1.67
N ALA A 75 -6.09 14.66 -0.71
CA ALA A 75 -5.98 16.09 -0.95
C ALA A 75 -4.86 16.38 -1.97
N ASP A 76 -5.02 17.41 -2.80
CA ASP A 76 -4.17 17.67 -3.98
C ASP A 76 -2.67 17.77 -3.68
N ASN A 77 -2.30 18.19 -2.47
CA ASN A 77 -0.91 18.37 -2.06
C ASN A 77 -0.35 17.23 -1.20
N GLN A 78 -0.97 16.04 -1.24
CA GLN A 78 -0.61 14.91 -0.40
C GLN A 78 -0.12 13.70 -1.20
N VAL A 79 0.71 12.90 -0.54
CA VAL A 79 1.15 11.59 -1.02
C VAL A 79 0.81 10.55 0.03
N ALA A 80 0.05 9.53 -0.37
CA ALA A 80 -0.13 8.33 0.41
C ALA A 80 1.00 7.33 0.08
N ILE A 81 1.58 6.75 1.13
CA ILE A 81 2.57 5.68 1.06
C ILE A 81 1.95 4.48 1.75
N ILE A 82 1.69 3.43 0.98
CA ILE A 82 1.17 2.16 1.46
C ILE A 82 2.32 1.16 1.49
N LEU A 83 2.54 0.53 2.63
CA LEU A 83 3.54 -0.51 2.82
C LEU A 83 2.81 -1.81 3.15
N GLU A 84 3.13 -2.88 2.44
CA GLU A 84 2.63 -4.23 2.72
C GLU A 84 3.81 -5.19 2.93
N VAL A 85 3.65 -6.09 3.89
CA VAL A 85 4.54 -7.23 4.08
C VAL A 85 3.71 -8.49 4.31
N GLY A 86 4.21 -9.62 3.81
CA GLY A 86 3.67 -10.95 4.00
C GLY A 86 4.71 -12.01 3.69
N ILE A 87 4.26 -13.26 3.67
CA ILE A 87 5.12 -14.41 3.39
C ILE A 87 4.42 -15.38 2.44
N GLU A 88 5.11 -15.86 1.42
CA GLU A 88 4.65 -16.93 0.54
C GLU A 88 5.60 -18.12 0.68
N ASP A 89 5.18 -19.15 1.42
CA ASP A 89 6.05 -20.27 1.82
C ASP A 89 7.35 -19.80 2.50
N ASP A 90 8.51 -19.95 1.85
CA ASP A 90 9.81 -19.49 2.33
C ASP A 90 10.21 -18.11 1.77
N TYR A 91 9.36 -17.49 0.94
CA TYR A 91 9.62 -16.20 0.31
C TYR A 91 9.01 -15.05 1.11
N LEU A 92 9.82 -14.04 1.39
CA LEU A 92 9.33 -12.77 1.90
C LEU A 92 8.68 -11.99 0.75
N CYS A 93 7.46 -11.53 0.96
CA CYS A 93 6.79 -10.60 0.05
C CYS A 93 6.70 -9.25 0.74
N ALA A 94 7.28 -8.21 0.16
CA ALA A 94 7.00 -6.86 0.62
C ALA A 94 7.11 -5.86 -0.52
N TYR A 95 6.27 -4.83 -0.44
CA TYR A 95 6.33 -3.70 -1.34
C TYR A 95 5.92 -2.41 -0.63
N GLY A 96 6.29 -1.29 -1.23
CA GLY A 96 5.82 0.04 -0.88
C GLY A 96 5.36 0.78 -2.12
N VAL A 97 4.17 1.35 -2.09
CA VAL A 97 3.64 2.20 -3.15
C VAL A 97 3.42 3.60 -2.62
N ALA A 98 4.02 4.59 -3.27
CA ALA A 98 3.74 6.01 -3.07
C ALA A 98 2.84 6.51 -4.20
N MET A 99 1.80 7.27 -3.86
CA MET A 99 0.81 7.77 -4.82
C MET A 99 0.28 9.15 -4.45
N ASN A 100 0.01 9.98 -5.46
CA ASN A 100 -0.61 11.30 -5.33
C ASN A 100 -2.08 11.31 -5.80
N ALA A 101 -2.74 12.48 -5.65
CA ALA A 101 -4.14 12.66 -6.03
C ALA A 101 -4.42 12.58 -7.54
N ASP A 102 -3.38 12.70 -8.38
CA ASP A 102 -3.48 12.56 -9.84
C ASP A 102 -3.38 11.08 -10.29
N GLY A 103 -3.21 10.15 -9.34
CA GLY A 103 -3.07 8.71 -9.60
C GLY A 103 -1.68 8.32 -10.09
N GLU A 104 -0.68 9.21 -10.02
CA GLU A 104 0.71 8.86 -10.31
C GLU A 104 1.28 7.99 -9.19
N MET A 105 1.91 6.88 -9.55
CA MET A 105 2.43 5.91 -8.60
C MET A 105 3.93 5.67 -8.78
N ARG A 106 4.61 5.37 -7.66
CA ARG A 106 5.96 4.79 -7.63
C ARG A 106 5.95 3.61 -6.68
N GLU A 107 6.52 2.51 -7.14
CA GLU A 107 6.58 1.26 -6.40
C GLU A 107 8.04 0.89 -6.13
N ILE A 108 8.29 0.38 -4.93
CA ILE A 108 9.49 -0.39 -4.60
C ILE A 108 9.05 -1.74 -4.06
N THR A 109 9.78 -2.79 -4.42
CA THR A 109 9.58 -4.14 -3.89
C THR A 109 10.87 -4.58 -3.18
N LEU A 110 10.86 -5.74 -2.55
CA LEU A 110 12.11 -6.34 -2.08
C LEU A 110 13.12 -6.55 -3.22
N GLU A 111 12.64 -6.76 -4.45
CA GLU A 111 13.51 -6.93 -5.63
C GLU A 111 14.29 -5.65 -5.99
N SER A 112 13.76 -4.47 -5.63
CA SER A 112 14.44 -3.20 -5.86
C SER A 112 15.81 -3.13 -5.17
N ILE A 113 16.06 -3.94 -4.13
CA ILE A 113 17.38 -4.00 -3.50
C ILE A 113 18.46 -4.56 -4.44
N TYR A 114 18.10 -5.41 -5.40
CA TYR A 114 19.07 -5.97 -6.34
C TYR A 114 19.56 -4.93 -7.34
N GLU A 115 18.71 -3.97 -7.70
CA GLU A 115 19.11 -2.81 -8.51
C GLU A 115 20.05 -1.91 -7.72
N LEU A 116 19.69 -1.57 -6.47
CA LEU A 116 20.53 -0.76 -5.59
C LEU A 116 21.87 -1.44 -5.25
N ALA A 117 21.88 -2.77 -5.14
CA ALA A 117 23.10 -3.53 -4.91
C ALA A 117 24.09 -3.41 -6.07
N GLN A 118 23.61 -3.30 -7.32
CA GLN A 118 24.48 -3.08 -8.49
C GLN A 118 25.19 -1.74 -8.44
N GLU A 119 24.58 -0.70 -7.85
CA GLU A 119 25.19 0.63 -7.75
C GLU A 119 26.44 0.64 -6.85
N ILE A 120 26.52 -0.29 -5.89
CA ILE A 120 27.63 -0.42 -4.95
C ILE A 120 28.52 -1.64 -5.23
N ALA A 121 28.17 -2.45 -6.21
CA ALA A 121 28.89 -3.66 -6.56
C ALA A 121 30.30 -3.32 -7.08
N PRO A 122 31.36 -4.03 -6.63
CA PRO A 122 32.66 -3.88 -7.27
C PRO A 122 32.58 -4.35 -8.72
N THR A 123 33.47 -3.85 -9.57
CA THR A 123 33.55 -4.27 -10.98
C THR A 123 33.61 -5.80 -11.07
N GLN A 124 32.70 -6.41 -11.84
CA GLN A 124 32.53 -7.87 -12.02
C GLN A 124 31.89 -8.65 -10.86
N ALA A 125 31.30 -8.01 -9.84
CA ALA A 125 30.50 -8.77 -8.87
C ALA A 125 29.25 -9.38 -9.52
N GLU A 126 29.04 -10.66 -9.27
CA GLU A 126 27.81 -11.38 -9.60
C GLU A 126 26.85 -11.31 -8.42
N ILE A 127 25.64 -10.79 -8.66
CA ILE A 127 24.54 -10.79 -7.70
C ILE A 127 23.58 -11.90 -8.14
N ILE A 128 23.65 -13.04 -7.46
CA ILE A 128 22.85 -14.22 -7.78
C ILE A 128 21.64 -14.26 -6.84
N ARG A 129 20.45 -14.29 -7.43
CA ARG A 129 19.19 -14.36 -6.69
C ARG A 129 18.97 -15.76 -6.15
N ALA A 130 18.32 -15.85 -5.00
CA ALA A 130 17.85 -17.13 -4.46
C ALA A 130 16.52 -17.49 -5.15
N GLU A 131 16.60 -17.93 -6.39
CA GLU A 131 15.48 -18.42 -7.20
C GLU A 131 15.45 -19.96 -7.16
N TYR A 132 14.25 -20.55 -7.16
CA TYR A 132 14.04 -21.99 -7.35
C TYR A 132 13.51 -22.30 -8.75
#